data_AF-A0A2N4YTQ3-F1
#
_entry.id   AF-A0A2N4YTQ3-F1
#
_cell.length_a   1.000
_cell.length_b   1.000
_cell.length_c   1.000
_cell.angle_alpha   90.00
_cell.angle_beta   90.00
_cell.angle_gamma   90.00
#
_symmetry.space_group_name_H-M   'P 1'
#
loop_
_entity.id
_entity.type
_entity.pdbx_description
1 polymer ?
#
loop_
_entity_poly.entity_id
_entity_poly.type
_entity_poly.pdbx_seq_one_letter_code
_entity_poly.pdbx_strand_id
1 'polypeptide(L)' 'MDFENELTSKILDPIHGTIRLTTLEIAFINHPLFQRLRNIKQNSFLYKVFPSAVHSRFEHSLG' A
#
# COMPACT_ATOMS: atom_id res chain seq x y z
N MET A 1 -18.92 5.45 16.32
CA MET A 1 -18.62 6.88 16.07
C MET A 1 -17.21 7.27 16.55
N ASP A 2 -16.44 6.36 17.16
CA ASP A 2 -15.08 6.66 17.65
C ASP A 2 -13.96 6.36 16.65
N PHE A 3 -14.16 5.39 15.75
CA PHE A 3 -13.11 4.97 14.80
C PHE A 3 -12.70 6.08 13.81
N GLU A 4 -13.65 6.91 13.35
CA GLU A 4 -13.33 8.04 12.46
C GLU A 4 -12.40 9.07 13.12
N ASN A 5 -12.42 9.19 14.46
CA ASN A 5 -11.53 10.08 15.20
C ASN A 5 -10.11 9.50 15.35
N GLU A 6 -9.93 8.21 15.11
CA GLU A 6 -8.62 7.54 15.17
C GLU A 6 -7.86 7.63 13.83
N LEU A 7 -8.54 8.03 12.75
CA LEU A 7 -7.97 8.17 11.42
C LEU A 7 -7.15 9.47 11.34
N THR A 8 -5.83 9.34 11.34
CA THR A 8 -4.89 10.46 11.40
C THR A 8 -4.18 10.75 10.08
N SER A 9 -4.22 9.82 9.11
CA SER A 9 -3.60 10.01 7.80
C SER A 9 -4.40 9.37 6.67
N LYS A 10 -3.98 9.64 5.44
CA LYS A 10 -4.58 9.08 4.23
C LYS A 10 -3.53 8.76 3.16
N ILE A 11 -3.80 7.73 2.37
CA ILE A 11 -3.07 7.34 1.17
C ILE A 11 -4.05 7.36 0.00
N LEU A 12 -3.58 7.83 -1.16
CA LEU A 12 -4.34 7.78 -2.41
C LEU A 12 -3.95 6.51 -3.16
N ASP A 13 -4.93 5.65 -3.40
CA ASP A 13 -4.81 4.42 -4.17
C ASP A 13 -5.68 4.53 -5.43
N PRO A 14 -5.16 4.13 -6.61
CA PRO A 14 -5.91 4.23 -7.87
C PRO A 14 -7.10 3.26 -7.98
N ILE A 15 -7.17 2.20 -7.16
CA ILE A 15 -8.24 1.19 -7.18
C ILE A 15 -9.28 1.48 -6.09
N HIS A 16 -8.84 1.78 -4.88
CA HIS A 16 -9.67 1.96 -3.69
C HIS A 16 -9.95 3.44 -3.35
N GLY A 17 -9.31 4.39 -4.04
CA GLY A 17 -9.47 5.81 -3.78
C GLY A 17 -8.71 6.26 -2.53
N THR A 18 -9.37 6.97 -1.62
CA THR A 18 -8.71 7.42 -0.39
C THR A 18 -8.76 6.36 0.69
N ILE A 19 -7.63 5.73 0.99
CA ILE A 19 -7.46 4.83 2.13
C ILE A 19 -7.09 5.67 3.35
N ARG A 20 -7.95 5.70 4.36
CA ARG A 20 -7.68 6.40 5.63
C ARG A 20 -7.01 5.44 6.60
N LEU A 21 -6.08 5.95 7.40
CA LEU A 21 -5.23 5.14 8.27
C LEU A 21 -5.22 5.69 9.69
N THR A 22 -5.19 4.77 10.63
CA THR A 22 -4.92 4.98 12.05
C THR A 22 -3.42 5.12 12.32
N THR A 23 -3.07 5.62 13.50
CA THR A 23 -1.67 5.72 13.93
C THR A 23 -0.96 4.36 13.99
N LEU A 24 -1.69 3.29 14.36
CA LEU A 24 -1.14 1.93 14.41
C LEU A 24 -0.80 1.41 13.01
N GLU A 25 -1.71 1.59 12.06
CA GLU A 25 -1.49 1.17 10.67
C GLU A 25 -0.33 1.93 10.03
N ILE A 26 -0.21 3.23 10.30
CA ILE A 26 0.95 4.03 9.86
C ILE A 26 2.25 3.47 10.43
N ALA A 27 2.28 3.12 11.73
CA ALA A 27 3.46 2.54 12.36
C ALA A 27 3.84 1.20 11.72
N PHE A 28 2.85 0.34 11.43
CA PHE A 28 3.07 -0.94 10.75
C PHE A 28 3.57 -0.74 9.32
N ILE A 29 2.94 0.14 8.55
CA ILE A 29 3.32 0.44 7.17
C ILE A 29 4.76 0.99 7.13
N ASN A 30 5.13 1.87 8.07
CA ASN A 30 6.47 2.46 8.14
C ASN A 30 7.55 1.48 8.62
N HIS A 31 7.18 0.30 9.11
CA HIS A 31 8.15 -0.69 9.55
C HIS A 31 9.02 -1.17 8.36
N PRO A 32 10.36 -1.31 8.52
CA PRO A 32 11.25 -1.68 7.41
C PRO A 32 10.86 -2.98 6.69
N LEU A 33 10.31 -3.96 7.43
CA LEU A 33 9.83 -5.22 6.84
C LEU A 33 8.67 -5.02 5.87
N PHE A 34 7.77 -4.08 6.16
CA PHE A 34 6.65 -3.75 5.27
C PHE A 34 7.14 -2.87 4.11
N GLN A 35 7.98 -1.87 4.38
CA GLN A 35 8.57 -1.01 3.34
C GLN A 35 9.40 -1.80 2.30
N ARG A 36 10.00 -2.94 2.68
CA ARG A 36 10.70 -3.85 1.74
C ARG A 36 9.82 -4.28 0.56
N LEU A 37 8.50 -4.37 0.76
CA LEU A 37 7.57 -4.81 -0.28
C LEU A 37 7.56 -3.89 -1.51
N ARG A 38 8.02 -2.63 -1.40
CA ARG A 38 8.15 -1.69 -2.52
C ARG A 38 9.08 -2.22 -3.61
N ASN A 39 10.03 -3.06 -3.23
CA ASN A 39 11.05 -3.62 -4.12
C ASN A 39 10.66 -4.98 -4.71
N ILE A 40 9.47 -5.51 -4.36
CA ILE A 40 9.01 -6.82 -4.81
C ILE A 40 7.85 -6.60 -5.78
N LYS A 41 8.02 -6.98 -7.05
CA LYS A 41 6.94 -6.90 -8.05
C LYS A 41 5.82 -7.87 -7.70
N GLN A 42 4.56 -7.44 -7.84
CA GLN A 42 3.40 -8.28 -7.59
C GLN A 42 3.40 -9.52 -8.49
N ASN A 43 3.60 -9.30 -9.79
CA ASN A 43 3.49 -10.33 -10.83
C ASN A 43 4.86 -10.76 -11.39
N SER A 44 5.90 -10.81 -10.56
CA SER A 44 7.25 -11.26 -10.96
C SER A 44 7.74 -10.58 -12.25
N PHE A 45 7.93 -11.33 -13.34
CA PHE A 45 8.43 -10.82 -14.62
C PHE A 45 7.34 -10.39 -15.60
N LEU A 46 6.06 -10.35 -15.19
CA LEU A 46 4.96 -10.00 -16.09
C LEU A 46 5.16 -8.64 -16.76
N TYR A 47 5.81 -7.69 -16.08
CA TYR A 47 6.17 -6.38 -16.64
C TYR A 47 7.03 -6.44 -17.91
N LYS A 48 7.72 -7.57 -18.17
CA LYS A 48 8.51 -7.76 -19.39
C LYS A 48 7.65 -8.08 -20.61
N VAL A 49 6.40 -8.52 -20.40
CA VAL A 49 5.42 -8.78 -21.47
C VAL A 49 4.35 -7.68 -21.49
N PHE A 50 3.89 -7.27 -20.31
CA PHE A 50 2.91 -6.21 -20.12
C PHE A 50 3.56 -5.04 -19.37
N PRO A 51 4.11 -4.02 -20.07
CA PRO A 51 4.91 -2.97 -19.45
C PRO A 51 4.17 -2.14 -18.40
N SER A 52 2.84 -2.19 -18.34
CA SER A 52 2.03 -1.56 -17.27
C SER A 52 1.97 -2.38 -15.97
N ALA A 53 2.34 -3.67 -15.98
CA ALA A 53 2.29 -4.56 -14.82
C ALA A 53 3.48 -4.36 -13.85
N VAL A 54 3.79 -3.10 -13.54
CA VAL A 54 4.96 -2.68 -12.72
C VAL A 54 4.66 -2.53 -11.23
N HIS A 55 3.42 -2.76 -10.82
CA HIS A 55 2.99 -2.63 -9.43
C HIS A 55 3.76 -3.59 -8.51
N SER A 56 4.08 -3.10 -7.31
CA SER A 56 4.76 -3.82 -6.25
C SER A 56 3.78 -4.46 -5.27
N ARG A 57 4.30 -5.36 -4.43
CA ARG A 57 3.56 -5.99 -3.34
C ARG A 57 3.14 -4.97 -2.28
N PHE A 58 3.79 -3.81 -2.20
CA PHE A 58 3.48 -2.78 -1.21
C PHE A 58 2.09 -2.18 -1.42
N GLU A 59 1.82 -1.58 -2.59
CA GLU A 59 0.51 -0.99 -2.87
C GLU A 59 -0.59 -2.04 -2.88
N HIS A 60 -0.30 -3.26 -3.35
CA HIS A 60 -1.25 -4.35 -3.30
C HIS A 60 -1.57 -4.83 -1.87
N SER A 61 -0.66 -4.65 -0.92
CA SER A 61 -0.93 -4.99 0.50
C SER A 61 -1.61 -3.85 1.25
N LEU A 62 -1.63 -2.63 0.68
CA LEU A 62 -2.36 -1.49 1.22
C LEU A 62 -3.83 -1.50 0.81
N GLY A 63 -4.13 -1.89 -0.43
CA GLY A 63 -5.49 -2.09 -0.93
C GLY A 63 -6.10 -3.39 -0.43
#